data_AF-A0A952W974-F1
#
_entry.id   AF-A0A952W974-F1
#
_cell.length_a   1.000
_cell.length_b   1.000
_cell.length_c   1.000
_cell.angle_alpha   90.00
_cell.angle_beta   90.00
_cell.angle_gamma   90.00
#
_symmetry.space_group_name_H-M   'P 1'
#
loop_
_entity.id
_entity.type
_entity.pdbx_description
1 polymer ?
#
loop_
_entity_poly.entity_id
_entity_poly.type
_entity_poly.pdbx_seq_one_letter_code
_entity_poly.pdbx_strand_id
1 'polypeptide(L)'
;MPTPPPLDAEIRELAARMEAFEASESVANTGPGSRLEGGEFEDLVQQMWNLFSDVCVDGGAVRTQVTGARFRKKLVWHRHIVHQLVVGDRRLVIPFQDVRDTGAGGADPRWLETEFAVQDLVEQFPGTTNAIRNYAPAVGPFTGERYPAMYAGMSTGFDDTVVLVEAGVLREKILLEYKTAKSSKGGQIDGNAHERLSFQIMQYLEAATRYTKCSFVVLANGAFVRYKNKYHVNFHVQAERLNNFEWFSMEHACTAKEYTRFLSGLLSWLFEGTPRTSGNSR
;
A
#
# COMPACT_ATOMS: atom_id res chain seq x y z
N MET A 1 7.40 9.13 27.64
CA MET A 1 7.54 9.17 26.16
C MET A 1 6.91 10.46 25.66
N PRO A 2 7.41 11.07 24.58
CA PRO A 2 6.83 12.31 24.05
C PRO A 2 5.37 12.09 23.63
N THR A 3 4.51 13.06 23.92
CA THR A 3 3.12 13.08 23.43
C THR A 3 3.12 13.23 21.91
N PRO A 4 2.27 12.52 21.16
CA PRO A 4 2.20 12.68 19.71
C PRO A 4 1.86 14.12 19.36
N PRO A 5 2.53 14.73 18.37
CA PRO A 5 2.08 16.00 17.83
C PRO A 5 0.68 15.84 17.24
N PRO A 6 -0.22 16.83 17.35
CA PRO A 6 -1.47 16.79 16.61
C PRO A 6 -1.19 16.88 15.12
N LEU A 7 -2.03 16.25 14.29
CA LEU A 7 -2.04 16.55 12.86
C LEU A 7 -2.40 18.02 12.66
N ASP A 8 -1.55 18.73 11.94
CA ASP A 8 -1.68 20.15 11.62
C ASP A 8 -2.91 20.43 10.72
N ALA A 9 -3.17 21.72 10.49
CA ALA A 9 -4.26 22.15 9.62
C ALA A 9 -4.00 21.79 8.15
N GLU A 10 -2.74 21.77 7.72
CA GLU A 10 -2.33 21.53 6.33
C GLU A 10 -2.62 20.09 5.90
N ILE A 11 -2.35 19.09 6.75
CA ILE A 11 -2.71 17.69 6.51
C ILE A 11 -4.22 17.53 6.40
N ARG A 12 -5.00 18.25 7.21
CA ARG A 12 -6.48 18.17 7.15
C ARG A 12 -7.02 18.79 5.88
N GLU A 13 -6.46 19.90 5.44
CA GLU A 13 -6.80 20.53 4.16
C GLU A 13 -6.42 19.62 2.99
N LEU A 14 -5.23 19.02 3.03
CA LEU A 14 -4.80 18.07 2.02
C LEU A 14 -5.68 16.83 1.98
N ALA A 15 -6.05 16.28 3.14
CA ALA A 15 -6.97 15.15 3.25
C ALA A 15 -8.34 15.48 2.64
N ALA A 16 -8.84 16.72 2.82
CA ALA A 16 -10.06 17.19 2.17
C ALA A 16 -9.90 17.31 0.64
N ARG A 17 -8.73 17.78 0.15
CA ARG A 17 -8.41 17.81 -1.29
C ARG A 17 -8.34 16.41 -1.89
N MET A 18 -7.70 15.46 -1.21
CA MET A 18 -7.64 14.05 -1.60
C MET A 18 -9.02 13.42 -1.66
N GLU A 19 -9.88 13.70 -0.67
CA GLU A 19 -11.28 13.26 -0.70
C GLU A 19 -12.01 13.88 -1.90
N ALA A 20 -11.92 15.20 -2.08
CA ALA A 20 -12.60 15.94 -3.14
C ALA A 20 -12.09 15.60 -4.55
N PHE A 21 -10.88 15.06 -4.69
CA PHE A 21 -10.28 14.70 -5.97
C PHE A 21 -11.22 13.85 -6.84
N GLU A 22 -11.35 14.23 -8.10
CA GLU A 22 -12.15 13.55 -9.11
C GLU A 22 -11.33 13.38 -10.37
N ALA A 23 -11.07 12.12 -10.74
CA ALA A 23 -10.48 11.80 -12.03
C ALA A 23 -11.47 12.13 -13.15
N SER A 24 -10.98 12.41 -14.36
CA SER A 24 -11.85 12.82 -15.48
C SER A 24 -12.86 11.72 -15.85
N GLU A 25 -13.99 12.12 -16.44
CA GLU A 25 -15.08 11.21 -16.82
C GLU A 25 -14.58 10.00 -17.62
N SER A 26 -15.24 8.85 -17.41
CA SER A 26 -14.96 7.67 -18.22
C SER A 26 -15.46 7.89 -19.66
N VAL A 27 -14.54 7.81 -20.63
CA VAL A 27 -14.85 7.95 -22.06
C VAL A 27 -14.99 6.55 -22.66
N ALA A 28 -16.11 6.28 -23.34
CA ALA A 28 -16.30 5.02 -24.04
C ALA A 28 -15.19 4.82 -25.10
N ASN A 29 -14.72 3.58 -25.27
CA ASN A 29 -13.66 3.19 -26.23
C ASN A 29 -12.25 3.72 -25.94
N THR A 30 -11.97 4.30 -24.77
CA THR A 30 -10.59 4.49 -24.30
C THR A 30 -10.14 3.27 -23.50
N GLY A 31 -9.10 2.58 -23.95
CA GLY A 31 -8.56 1.41 -23.26
C GLY A 31 -8.08 1.76 -21.84
N PRO A 32 -8.13 0.81 -20.88
CA PRO A 32 -7.62 1.04 -19.53
C PRO A 32 -6.15 1.51 -19.56
N GLY A 33 -5.82 2.58 -18.84
CA GLY A 33 -4.45 3.13 -18.79
C GLY A 33 -4.06 4.04 -19.96
N SER A 34 -4.97 4.33 -20.90
CA SER A 34 -4.74 5.28 -22.00
C SER A 34 -4.59 6.74 -21.56
N ARG A 35 -4.96 7.06 -20.31
CA ARG A 35 -4.75 8.37 -19.68
C ARG A 35 -4.15 8.20 -18.29
N LEU A 36 -3.06 8.92 -18.00
CA LEU A 36 -2.32 8.90 -16.73
C LEU A 36 -3.01 9.74 -15.65
N GLU A 37 -4.29 9.49 -15.39
CA GLU A 37 -5.11 10.38 -14.52
C GLU A 37 -5.00 10.08 -13.03
N GLY A 38 -4.42 8.93 -12.66
CA GLY A 38 -4.09 8.62 -11.25
C GLY A 38 -2.94 9.45 -10.71
N GLY A 39 -2.12 10.05 -11.58
CA GLY A 39 -0.89 10.76 -11.20
C GLY A 39 -1.14 11.95 -10.27
N GLU A 40 -2.18 12.75 -10.51
CA GLU A 40 -2.49 13.89 -9.64
C GLU A 40 -2.90 13.46 -8.23
N PHE A 41 -3.57 12.30 -8.10
CA PHE A 41 -3.89 11.75 -6.78
C PHE A 41 -2.65 11.15 -6.10
N GLU A 42 -1.80 10.44 -6.86
CA GLU A 42 -0.48 9.98 -6.38
C GLU A 42 0.36 11.17 -5.87
N ASP A 43 0.33 12.32 -6.54
CA ASP A 43 1.01 13.55 -6.12
C ASP A 43 0.44 14.12 -4.81
N LEU A 44 -0.88 14.05 -4.61
CA LEU A 44 -1.51 14.44 -3.33
C LEU A 44 -1.11 13.48 -2.20
N VAL A 45 -1.07 12.18 -2.47
CA VAL A 45 -0.58 11.16 -1.51
C VAL A 45 0.89 11.41 -1.17
N GLN A 46 1.72 11.79 -2.15
CA GLN A 46 3.11 12.13 -1.91
C GLN A 46 3.27 13.39 -1.04
N GLN A 47 2.47 14.43 -1.31
CA GLN A 47 2.41 15.63 -0.46
C GLN A 47 2.01 15.26 0.98
N MET A 48 1.08 14.31 1.15
CA MET A 48 0.63 13.84 2.47
C MET A 48 1.78 13.21 3.25
N TRP A 49 2.60 12.38 2.60
CA TRP A 49 3.78 11.80 3.25
C TRP A 49 4.84 12.82 3.64
N ASN A 50 5.03 13.85 2.81
CA ASN A 50 5.97 14.93 3.11
C ASN A 50 5.52 15.72 4.34
N LEU A 51 4.27 16.20 4.36
CA LEU A 51 3.71 16.91 5.51
C LEU A 51 3.70 16.05 6.77
N PHE A 52 3.30 14.78 6.65
CA PHE A 52 3.33 13.85 7.78
C PHE A 52 4.75 13.67 8.34
N SER A 53 5.76 13.60 7.47
CA SER A 53 7.15 13.55 7.88
C SER A 53 7.57 14.81 8.65
N ASP A 54 7.13 15.99 8.22
CA ASP A 54 7.46 17.25 8.88
C ASP A 54 6.78 17.35 10.25
N VAL A 55 5.50 16.97 10.36
CA VAL A 55 4.78 16.86 11.64
C VAL A 55 5.51 15.96 12.63
N CYS A 56 6.05 14.82 12.17
CA CYS A 56 6.84 13.94 13.03
C CYS A 56 8.13 14.61 13.52
N VAL A 57 8.83 15.34 12.64
CA VAL A 57 10.07 16.05 13.00
C VAL A 57 9.80 17.17 14.00
N ASP A 58 8.74 17.95 13.78
CA ASP A 58 8.30 19.01 14.69
C ASP A 58 7.88 18.46 16.05
N GLY A 59 7.32 17.24 16.09
CA GLY A 59 7.05 16.49 17.31
C GLY A 59 8.29 15.95 18.03
N GLY A 60 9.48 16.10 17.44
CA GLY A 60 10.75 15.66 18.02
C GLY A 60 11.29 14.34 17.48
N ALA A 61 10.74 13.80 16.39
CA ALA A 61 11.32 12.63 15.72
C ALA A 61 12.60 13.02 14.96
N VAL A 62 13.61 12.15 15.00
CA VAL A 62 14.80 12.29 14.16
C VAL A 62 14.51 11.72 12.78
N ARG A 63 14.61 12.55 11.74
CA ARG A 63 14.46 12.14 10.34
C ARG A 63 15.80 11.79 9.72
N THR A 64 15.84 10.65 9.04
CA THR A 64 16.95 10.19 8.21
C THR A 64 16.43 9.72 6.87
N GLN A 65 17.14 10.01 5.77
CA GLN A 65 16.84 9.43 4.48
C GLN A 65 17.48 8.04 4.38
N VAL A 66 16.73 7.08 3.87
CA VAL A 66 17.17 5.70 3.69
C VAL A 66 16.91 5.28 2.26
N THR A 67 17.88 4.62 1.63
CA THR A 67 17.68 3.99 0.33
C THR A 67 16.87 2.71 0.51
N GLY A 68 15.67 2.69 -0.06
CA GLY A 68 14.82 1.51 -0.09
C GLY A 68 15.24 0.47 -1.12
N ALA A 69 14.48 -0.62 -1.19
CA ALA A 69 14.66 -1.65 -2.20
C ALA A 69 14.51 -1.06 -3.62
N ARG A 70 15.22 -1.65 -4.60
CA ARG A 70 15.04 -1.30 -6.00
C ARG A 70 13.70 -1.84 -6.49
N PHE A 71 12.96 -1.03 -7.24
CA PHE A 71 11.73 -1.45 -7.90
C PHE A 71 11.74 -1.01 -9.38
N ARG A 72 10.87 -1.59 -10.19
CA ARG A 72 10.89 -1.45 -11.65
C ARG A 72 9.60 -0.81 -12.17
N LYS A 73 9.53 0.53 -12.15
CA LYS A 73 8.48 1.29 -12.85
C LYS A 73 8.88 1.50 -14.32
N LYS A 74 8.05 1.03 -15.28
CA LYS A 74 8.19 1.26 -16.74
C LYS A 74 9.61 0.98 -17.29
N LEU A 75 10.15 -0.22 -17.05
CA LEU A 75 11.47 -0.68 -17.54
C LEU A 75 12.70 0.06 -16.96
N VAL A 76 12.53 1.04 -16.07
CA VAL A 76 13.62 1.78 -15.43
C VAL A 76 13.69 1.42 -13.94
N TRP A 77 14.89 1.07 -13.47
CA TRP A 77 15.15 0.80 -12.06
C TRP A 77 15.16 2.11 -11.28
N HIS A 78 14.23 2.26 -10.36
CA HIS A 78 14.20 3.40 -9.44
C HIS A 78 14.64 2.91 -8.06
N ARG A 79 15.45 3.71 -7.36
CA ARG A 79 15.65 3.55 -5.92
C ARG A 79 14.58 4.39 -5.25
N HIS A 80 13.69 3.78 -4.47
CA HIS A 80 12.86 4.57 -3.54
C HIS A 80 13.79 5.18 -2.50
N ILE A 81 13.75 6.50 -2.35
CA ILE A 81 14.26 7.13 -1.13
C ILE A 81 13.08 7.14 -0.16
N VAL A 82 13.27 6.63 1.05
CA VAL A 82 12.23 6.63 2.08
C VAL A 82 12.69 7.49 3.26
N HIS A 83 11.73 8.04 4.00
CA HIS A 83 12.03 8.69 5.27
C HIS A 83 11.95 7.67 6.39
N GLN A 84 13.01 7.57 7.18
CA GLN A 84 13.01 6.89 8.46
C GLN A 84 12.93 7.94 9.58
N LEU A 85 11.87 7.85 10.36
CA LEU A 85 11.55 8.71 11.50
C LEU A 85 11.76 7.93 12.79
N VAL A 86 12.54 8.47 13.73
CA VAL A 86 12.96 7.75 14.94
C VAL A 86 12.57 8.49 16.21
N VAL A 87 11.93 7.79 17.15
CA VAL A 87 11.59 8.26 18.50
C VAL A 87 11.95 7.17 19.51
N GLY A 88 13.03 7.37 20.27
CA GLY A 88 13.56 6.34 21.16
C GLY A 88 14.04 5.11 20.37
N ASP A 89 13.49 3.95 20.68
CA ASP A 89 13.76 2.67 20.02
C ASP A 89 12.80 2.34 18.86
N ARG A 90 11.83 3.22 18.58
CA ARG A 90 10.85 3.06 17.51
C ARG A 90 11.27 3.80 16.26
N ARG A 91 11.09 3.14 15.13
CA ARG A 91 11.41 3.61 13.79
C ARG A 91 10.21 3.40 12.89
N LEU A 92 9.74 4.49 12.30
CA LEU A 92 8.71 4.48 11.27
C LEU A 92 9.38 4.79 9.94
N VAL A 93 9.26 3.89 8.96
CA VAL A 93 9.70 4.14 7.59
C VAL A 93 8.48 4.40 6.72
N ILE A 94 8.47 5.53 6.01
CA ILE A 94 7.36 5.97 5.16
C ILE A 94 7.82 6.29 3.74
N PRO A 95 6.92 6.22 2.74
CA PRO A 95 7.21 6.64 1.38
C PRO A 95 7.70 8.08 1.31
N PHE A 96 8.67 8.32 0.43
CA PHE A 96 9.18 9.65 0.13
C PHE A 96 9.64 9.69 -1.33
N GLN A 97 9.62 10.88 -1.94
CA GLN A 97 10.18 11.10 -3.27
C GLN A 97 11.06 12.34 -3.24
N ASP A 98 12.35 12.13 -3.02
CA ASP A 98 13.39 13.06 -3.45
C ASP A 98 14.44 12.27 -4.23
N VAL A 99 15.11 12.95 -5.17
CA VAL A 99 16.00 12.36 -6.18
C VAL A 99 17.45 12.31 -5.69
N ARG A 100 17.73 12.85 -4.50
CA ARG A 100 19.10 13.00 -3.98
C ARG A 100 19.43 11.87 -3.01
N ASP A 101 20.19 10.90 -3.50
CA ASP A 101 20.75 9.80 -2.71
C ASP A 101 21.79 10.37 -1.71
N THR A 102 21.42 10.58 -0.45
CA THR A 102 22.33 11.12 0.58
C THR A 102 23.06 10.05 1.40
N GLY A 103 23.02 8.77 0.99
CA GLY A 103 23.73 7.69 1.68
C GLY A 103 22.89 6.93 2.71
N ALA A 104 23.37 5.72 3.02
CA ALA A 104 22.57 4.60 3.52
C ALA A 104 22.26 4.63 5.03
N GLY A 105 20.98 4.54 5.38
CA GLY A 105 20.49 4.12 6.69
C GLY A 105 20.00 2.67 6.70
N GLY A 106 20.08 2.00 7.86
CA GLY A 106 20.00 0.55 8.02
C GLY A 106 18.63 -0.06 8.29
N ALA A 107 17.67 0.09 7.35
CA ALA A 107 16.49 -0.79 7.32
C ALA A 107 16.82 -2.06 6.51
N ASP A 108 16.33 -3.23 6.94
CA ASP A 108 16.48 -4.46 6.15
C ASP A 108 15.78 -4.25 4.79
N PRO A 109 16.47 -4.38 3.65
CA PRO A 109 15.90 -4.17 2.32
C PRO A 109 14.62 -4.99 2.08
N ARG A 110 14.48 -6.16 2.71
CA ARG A 110 13.30 -7.03 2.58
C ARG A 110 12.04 -6.44 3.23
N TRP A 111 12.20 -5.58 4.24
CA TRP A 111 11.05 -4.89 4.85
C TRP A 111 10.50 -3.81 3.92
N LEU A 112 11.34 -3.28 3.02
CA LEU A 112 10.99 -2.22 2.07
C LEU A 112 10.56 -2.77 0.70
N GLU A 113 10.50 -4.09 0.53
CA GLU A 113 10.04 -4.75 -0.69
C GLU A 113 8.58 -4.37 -1.01
N THR A 114 8.34 -3.85 -2.21
CA THR A 114 7.00 -3.57 -2.74
C THR A 114 6.66 -4.44 -3.96
N GLU A 115 7.67 -5.09 -4.55
CA GLU A 115 7.53 -6.02 -5.67
C GLU A 115 7.97 -7.42 -5.25
N PHE A 116 7.14 -8.42 -5.53
CA PHE A 116 7.33 -9.81 -5.11
C PHE A 116 7.37 -10.68 -6.37
N ALA A 117 8.48 -11.40 -6.58
CA ALA A 117 8.62 -12.28 -7.74
C ALA A 117 7.63 -13.44 -7.66
N VAL A 118 6.93 -13.72 -8.77
CA VAL A 118 5.94 -14.83 -8.84
C VAL A 118 6.63 -16.18 -8.58
N GLN A 119 7.87 -16.33 -9.05
CA GLN A 119 8.67 -17.52 -8.82
C GLN A 119 8.88 -17.77 -7.32
N ASP A 120 9.25 -16.75 -6.55
CA ASP A 120 9.49 -16.88 -5.10
C ASP A 120 8.21 -17.30 -4.36
N LEU A 121 7.06 -16.77 -4.77
CA LEU A 121 5.76 -17.14 -4.20
C LEU A 121 5.46 -18.62 -4.47
N VAL A 122 5.64 -19.08 -5.72
CA VAL A 122 5.40 -20.48 -6.11
C VAL A 122 6.37 -21.45 -5.41
N GLU A 123 7.64 -21.08 -5.29
CA GLU A 123 8.69 -21.91 -4.69
C GLU A 123 8.49 -22.11 -3.19
N GLN A 124 8.06 -21.06 -2.47
CA GLN A 124 7.87 -21.13 -1.02
C GLN A 124 6.58 -21.87 -0.64
N PHE A 125 5.49 -21.65 -1.37
CA PHE A 125 4.24 -22.39 -1.17
C PHE A 125 3.36 -22.33 -2.44
N PRO A 126 2.89 -23.46 -3.01
CA PRO A 126 2.96 -24.82 -2.49
C PRO A 126 4.27 -25.57 -2.84
N GLY A 127 5.23 -24.92 -3.50
CA GLY A 127 6.45 -25.52 -4.02
C GLY A 127 6.31 -25.94 -5.49
N THR A 128 7.37 -25.77 -6.28
CA THR A 128 7.39 -25.98 -7.73
C THR A 128 6.84 -27.34 -8.16
N THR A 129 7.22 -28.41 -7.49
CA THR A 129 6.73 -29.77 -7.78
C THR A 129 5.22 -29.90 -7.58
N ASN A 130 4.68 -29.33 -6.50
CA ASN A 130 3.24 -29.35 -6.23
C ASN A 130 2.49 -28.47 -7.24
N ALA A 131 3.06 -27.32 -7.61
CA ALA A 131 2.49 -26.43 -8.60
C ALA A 131 2.39 -27.10 -9.97
N ILE A 132 3.45 -27.80 -10.41
CA ILE A 132 3.45 -28.59 -11.64
C ILE A 132 2.40 -29.69 -11.56
N ARG A 133 2.41 -30.50 -10.50
CA ARG A 133 1.51 -31.66 -10.36
C ARG A 133 0.03 -31.26 -10.38
N ASN A 134 -0.31 -30.15 -9.73
CA ASN A 134 -1.71 -29.78 -9.49
C ASN A 134 -2.26 -28.77 -10.50
N TYR A 135 -1.41 -27.93 -11.11
CA TYR A 135 -1.87 -26.79 -11.92
C TYR A 135 -1.32 -26.76 -13.35
N ALA A 136 -0.21 -27.46 -13.65
CA ALA A 136 0.29 -27.48 -15.02
C ALA A 136 -0.71 -28.23 -15.94
N PRO A 137 -1.00 -27.70 -17.14
CA PRO A 137 -1.86 -28.39 -18.09
C PRO A 137 -1.26 -29.73 -18.51
N ALA A 138 -2.12 -30.72 -18.74
CA ALA A 138 -1.70 -32.06 -19.18
C ALA A 138 -1.17 -32.09 -20.62
N VAL A 139 -1.60 -31.15 -21.48
CA VAL A 139 -1.17 -31.02 -22.88
C VAL A 139 -0.94 -29.56 -23.26
N GLY A 140 -0.08 -29.31 -24.25
CA GLY A 140 0.19 -27.97 -24.78
C GLY A 140 1.59 -27.42 -24.46
N PRO A 141 1.84 -26.13 -24.74
CA PRO A 141 3.17 -25.53 -24.67
C PRO A 141 3.68 -25.30 -23.22
N PHE A 142 2.78 -25.26 -22.24
CA PHE A 142 3.09 -24.94 -20.84
C PHE A 142 3.00 -26.16 -19.92
N THR A 143 3.18 -27.39 -20.43
CA THR A 143 3.14 -28.59 -19.59
C THR A 143 4.42 -28.79 -18.76
N GLY A 144 4.28 -29.44 -17.60
CA GLY A 144 5.41 -29.80 -16.75
C GLY A 144 6.16 -28.56 -16.22
N GLU A 145 7.49 -28.60 -16.25
CA GLU A 145 8.37 -27.51 -15.81
C GLU A 145 8.21 -26.23 -16.63
N ARG A 146 7.62 -26.31 -17.83
CA ARG A 146 7.32 -25.12 -18.64
C ARG A 146 6.20 -24.27 -18.05
N TYR A 147 5.38 -24.82 -17.15
CA TYR A 147 4.34 -24.07 -16.44
C TYR A 147 4.94 -23.00 -15.50
N PRO A 148 5.74 -23.34 -14.47
CA PRO A 148 6.35 -22.30 -13.63
C PRO A 148 7.30 -21.40 -14.43
N ALA A 149 8.00 -21.94 -15.43
CA ALA A 149 8.94 -21.17 -16.26
C ALA A 149 8.27 -20.04 -17.06
N MET A 150 6.98 -20.15 -17.41
CA MET A 150 6.27 -19.09 -18.14
C MET A 150 6.10 -17.81 -17.31
N TYR A 151 6.23 -17.92 -15.98
CA TYR A 151 6.13 -16.81 -15.04
C TYR A 151 7.49 -16.24 -14.65
N ALA A 152 8.59 -16.73 -15.24
CA ALA A 152 9.94 -16.24 -14.96
C ALA A 152 10.05 -14.74 -15.26
N GLY A 153 10.57 -13.98 -14.29
CA GLY A 153 10.71 -12.53 -14.38
C GLY A 153 9.40 -11.73 -14.22
N MET A 154 8.28 -12.38 -13.91
CA MET A 154 7.04 -11.72 -13.52
C MET A 154 7.02 -11.43 -12.02
N SER A 155 6.38 -10.33 -11.64
CA SER A 155 6.18 -9.93 -10.24
C SER A 155 4.76 -9.43 -10.01
N THR A 156 4.32 -9.50 -8.75
CA THR A 156 3.23 -8.68 -8.23
C THR A 156 3.81 -7.47 -7.52
N GLY A 157 3.15 -6.32 -7.57
CA GLY A 157 3.63 -5.07 -6.98
C GLY A 157 2.55 -4.33 -6.24
N PHE A 158 2.97 -3.56 -5.24
CA PHE A 158 2.16 -2.58 -4.51
C PHE A 158 2.73 -1.19 -4.75
N ASP A 159 1.90 -0.17 -4.64
CA ASP A 159 2.33 1.21 -4.93
C ASP A 159 3.44 1.67 -3.97
N ASP A 160 3.34 1.31 -2.68
CA ASP A 160 4.30 1.70 -1.66
C ASP A 160 4.27 0.82 -0.40
N THR A 161 5.12 1.12 0.59
CA THR A 161 5.08 0.45 1.89
C THR A 161 5.41 1.38 3.06
N VAL A 162 4.81 1.10 4.21
CA VAL A 162 5.18 1.69 5.51
C VAL A 162 5.68 0.58 6.42
N VAL A 163 6.73 0.84 7.20
CA VAL A 163 7.37 -0.15 8.08
C VAL A 163 7.46 0.38 9.51
N LEU A 164 6.99 -0.42 10.46
CA LEU A 164 7.02 -0.14 11.89
C LEU A 164 8.04 -1.08 12.53
N VAL A 165 9.13 -0.53 13.09
CA VAL A 165 10.20 -1.28 13.74
C VAL A 165 10.42 -0.77 15.16
N GLU A 166 10.52 -1.67 16.12
CA GLU A 166 10.80 -1.33 17.52
C GLU A 166 11.94 -2.21 18.02
N ALA A 167 12.95 -1.61 18.63
CA ALA A 167 14.14 -2.32 19.13
C ALA A 167 14.79 -3.26 18.07
N GLY A 168 14.72 -2.87 16.79
CA GLY A 168 15.26 -3.66 15.67
C GLY A 168 14.38 -4.82 15.19
N VAL A 169 13.18 -4.99 15.73
CA VAL A 169 12.22 -6.01 15.32
C VAL A 169 11.12 -5.40 14.47
N LEU A 170 10.83 -6.02 13.32
CA LEU A 170 9.67 -5.66 12.49
C LEU A 170 8.38 -5.92 13.28
N ARG A 171 7.66 -4.86 13.63
CA ARG A 171 6.36 -4.94 14.31
C ARG A 171 5.21 -5.06 13.32
N GLU A 172 5.29 -4.34 12.21
CA GLU A 172 4.27 -4.36 11.17
C GLU A 172 4.86 -3.87 9.85
N LYS A 173 4.59 -4.60 8.77
CA LYS A 173 4.73 -4.11 7.40
C LYS A 173 3.35 -3.73 6.89
N ILE A 174 3.21 -2.55 6.32
CA ILE A 174 1.97 -2.08 5.71
C ILE A 174 2.23 -1.95 4.22
N LEU A 175 1.51 -2.73 3.41
CA LEU A 175 1.49 -2.60 1.96
C LEU A 175 0.43 -1.58 1.57
N LEU A 176 0.81 -0.63 0.71
CA LEU A 176 -0.04 0.47 0.29
C LEU A 176 -0.49 0.29 -1.16
N GLU A 177 -1.76 0.56 -1.39
CA GLU A 177 -2.33 0.65 -2.73
C GLU A 177 -3.06 1.98 -2.90
N TYR A 178 -2.75 2.70 -3.97
CA TYR A 178 -3.35 3.96 -4.32
C TYR A 178 -4.38 3.73 -5.43
N LYS A 179 -5.61 4.21 -5.21
CA LYS A 179 -6.72 3.98 -6.13
C LYS A 179 -7.51 5.24 -6.41
N THR A 180 -7.67 5.55 -7.68
CA THR A 180 -8.59 6.59 -8.14
C THR A 180 -9.78 5.95 -8.84
N ALA A 181 -10.99 6.32 -8.43
CA ALA A 181 -12.21 5.98 -9.13
C ALA A 181 -12.75 7.17 -9.93
N LYS A 182 -13.43 6.83 -11.03
CA LYS A 182 -14.16 7.74 -11.90
C LYS A 182 -15.66 7.53 -11.72
N SER A 183 -16.44 8.58 -11.92
CA SER A 183 -17.87 8.41 -12.16
C SER A 183 -18.13 8.02 -13.62
N SER A 184 -19.06 7.09 -13.80
CA SER A 184 -19.78 6.86 -15.05
C SER A 184 -21.13 7.57 -14.91
N LYS A 185 -21.34 8.59 -15.75
CA LYS A 185 -22.60 9.38 -15.81
C LYS A 185 -23.03 9.97 -14.45
N GLY A 186 -22.07 10.32 -13.57
CA GLY A 186 -22.33 10.94 -12.27
C GLY A 186 -23.07 10.09 -11.24
N GLY A 187 -23.30 8.79 -11.49
CA GLY A 187 -24.13 7.93 -10.62
C GLY A 187 -23.50 6.63 -10.15
N GLN A 188 -22.51 6.09 -10.88
CA GLN A 188 -21.90 4.78 -10.60
C GLN A 188 -20.40 4.80 -10.91
N ILE A 189 -19.60 3.96 -10.25
CA ILE A 189 -18.17 3.81 -10.52
C ILE A 189 -17.94 2.82 -11.68
N ASP A 190 -16.88 3.05 -12.46
CA ASP A 190 -16.40 2.11 -13.48
C ASP A 190 -16.08 0.73 -12.88
N GLY A 191 -16.73 -0.31 -13.43
CA GLY A 191 -16.59 -1.70 -13.03
C GLY A 191 -15.16 -2.22 -12.95
N ASN A 192 -14.27 -1.72 -13.83
CA ASN A 192 -12.90 -2.21 -13.97
C ASN A 192 -12.01 -1.94 -12.74
N ALA A 193 -12.30 -0.90 -11.96
CA ALA A 193 -11.52 -0.59 -10.76
C ALA A 193 -11.65 -1.69 -9.69
N HIS A 194 -12.78 -2.41 -9.68
CA HIS A 194 -13.11 -3.38 -8.64
C HIS A 194 -12.45 -4.74 -8.84
N GLU A 195 -12.42 -5.21 -10.09
CA GLU A 195 -11.76 -6.48 -10.43
C GLU A 195 -10.26 -6.40 -10.13
N ARG A 196 -9.65 -5.25 -10.43
CA ARG A 196 -8.24 -4.97 -10.12
C ARG A 196 -7.96 -4.96 -8.62
N LEU A 197 -8.79 -4.29 -7.84
CA LEU A 197 -8.60 -4.24 -6.38
C LEU A 197 -8.85 -5.61 -5.73
N SER A 198 -9.82 -6.39 -6.22
CA SER A 198 -10.05 -7.76 -5.73
C SER A 198 -8.86 -8.66 -6.00
N PHE A 199 -8.25 -8.54 -7.18
CA PHE A 199 -7.01 -9.24 -7.50
C PHE A 199 -5.83 -8.78 -6.63
N GLN A 200 -5.71 -7.49 -6.38
CA GLN A 200 -4.67 -6.93 -5.50
C GLN A 200 -4.78 -7.45 -4.06
N ILE A 201 -6.00 -7.63 -3.54
CA ILE A 201 -6.22 -8.24 -2.22
C ILE A 201 -5.69 -9.67 -2.20
N MET A 202 -5.95 -10.47 -3.24
CA MET A 202 -5.40 -11.82 -3.34
C MET A 202 -3.86 -11.82 -3.39
N GLN A 203 -3.26 -10.90 -4.14
CA GLN A 203 -1.80 -10.72 -4.16
C GLN A 203 -1.25 -10.31 -2.79
N TYR A 204 -1.98 -9.50 -2.04
CA TYR A 204 -1.65 -9.18 -0.65
C TYR A 204 -1.67 -10.41 0.24
N LEU A 205 -2.65 -11.31 0.12
CA LEU A 205 -2.68 -12.53 0.93
C LEU A 205 -1.41 -13.37 0.73
N GLU A 206 -0.90 -13.46 -0.50
CA GLU A 206 0.36 -14.15 -0.78
C GLU A 206 1.55 -13.44 -0.13
N ALA A 207 1.68 -12.12 -0.31
CA ALA A 207 2.77 -11.33 0.26
C ALA A 207 2.76 -11.30 1.80
N ALA A 208 1.57 -11.27 2.41
CA ALA A 208 1.38 -11.19 3.86
C ALA A 208 2.01 -12.38 4.59
N THR A 209 1.97 -13.58 3.99
CA THR A 209 2.53 -14.80 4.60
C THR A 209 4.04 -14.74 4.81
N ARG A 210 4.74 -13.81 4.15
CA ARG A 210 6.20 -13.62 4.28
C ARG A 210 6.60 -12.83 5.53
N TYR A 211 5.64 -12.26 6.27
CA TYR A 211 5.90 -11.38 7.41
C TYR A 211 5.07 -11.80 8.64
N THR A 212 5.61 -11.60 9.84
CA THR A 212 4.91 -11.92 11.09
C THR A 212 3.62 -11.12 11.26
N LYS A 213 3.61 -9.86 10.81
CA LYS A 213 2.43 -9.02 10.74
C LYS A 213 2.51 -8.17 9.48
N CYS A 214 1.53 -8.34 8.59
CA CYS A 214 1.37 -7.54 7.40
C CYS A 214 -0.05 -6.96 7.38
N SER A 215 -0.16 -5.67 7.08
CA SER A 215 -1.44 -4.99 6.85
C SER A 215 -1.52 -4.53 5.40
N PHE A 216 -2.75 -4.40 4.89
CA PHE A 216 -3.02 -3.83 3.59
C PHE A 216 -3.84 -2.55 3.72
N VAL A 217 -3.34 -1.43 3.19
CA VAL A 217 -4.04 -0.16 3.25
C VAL A 217 -4.27 0.39 1.86
N VAL A 218 -5.54 0.67 1.56
CA VAL A 218 -5.93 1.28 0.30
C VAL A 218 -6.25 2.75 0.55
N LEU A 219 -5.45 3.64 -0.03
CA LEU A 219 -5.73 5.07 -0.08
C LEU A 219 -6.44 5.37 -1.38
N ALA A 220 -7.68 5.86 -1.33
CA ALA A 220 -8.47 6.06 -2.53
C ALA A 220 -9.31 7.34 -2.51
N ASN A 221 -9.45 8.05 -3.62
CA ASN A 221 -10.23 9.29 -3.61
C ASN A 221 -11.70 9.10 -3.15
N GLY A 222 -12.34 10.19 -2.70
CA GLY A 222 -13.69 10.13 -2.13
C GLY A 222 -14.80 9.71 -3.11
N ALA A 223 -14.50 9.57 -4.40
CA ALA A 223 -15.40 9.02 -5.41
C ALA A 223 -15.93 7.63 -5.02
N PHE A 224 -15.13 6.81 -4.34
CA PHE A 224 -15.53 5.47 -3.84
C PHE A 224 -16.71 5.50 -2.87
N VAL A 225 -16.88 6.61 -2.14
CA VAL A 225 -17.94 6.83 -1.17
C VAL A 225 -19.10 7.63 -1.78
N ARG A 226 -18.78 8.68 -2.55
CA ARG A 226 -19.78 9.62 -3.13
C ARG A 226 -20.69 8.95 -4.15
N TYR A 227 -20.14 8.11 -5.02
CA TYR A 227 -20.91 7.40 -6.04
C TYR A 227 -21.32 6.05 -5.47
N LYS A 228 -22.56 5.60 -5.74
CA LYS A 228 -23.18 4.37 -5.19
C LYS A 228 -22.42 3.11 -5.62
N ASN A 229 -21.23 2.95 -5.09
CA ASN A 229 -20.31 1.90 -5.42
C ASN A 229 -20.60 0.71 -4.52
N LYS A 230 -21.33 -0.26 -5.08
CA LYS A 230 -21.62 -1.52 -4.39
C LYS A 230 -20.35 -2.22 -3.86
N TYR A 231 -19.20 -1.98 -4.49
CA TYR A 231 -17.94 -2.61 -4.09
C TYR A 231 -17.25 -1.93 -2.92
N HIS A 232 -17.44 -0.63 -2.70
CA HIS A 232 -16.90 0.04 -1.52
C HIS A 232 -17.41 -0.65 -0.25
N VAL A 233 -18.74 -0.83 -0.15
CA VAL A 233 -19.36 -1.59 0.95
C VAL A 233 -18.88 -3.04 0.98
N ASN A 234 -18.82 -3.73 -0.17
CA ASN A 234 -18.39 -5.13 -0.19
C ASN A 234 -16.93 -5.33 0.24
N PHE A 235 -16.02 -4.39 -0.05
CA PHE A 235 -14.63 -4.50 0.41
C PHE A 235 -14.53 -4.34 1.93
N HIS A 236 -15.29 -3.41 2.52
CA HIS A 236 -15.40 -3.33 3.99
C HIS A 236 -15.96 -4.62 4.58
N VAL A 237 -17.05 -5.16 4.01
CA VAL A 237 -17.63 -6.43 4.48
C VAL A 237 -16.65 -7.61 4.33
N GLN A 238 -15.88 -7.66 3.24
CA GLN A 238 -14.86 -8.69 3.03
C GLN A 238 -13.72 -8.54 4.04
N ALA A 239 -13.23 -7.32 4.27
CA ALA A 239 -12.21 -7.03 5.27
C ALA A 239 -12.67 -7.43 6.68
N GLU A 240 -13.90 -7.07 7.06
CA GLU A 240 -14.49 -7.46 8.35
C GLU A 240 -14.61 -8.99 8.49
N ARG A 241 -15.00 -9.70 7.43
CA ARG A 241 -15.07 -11.16 7.45
C ARG A 241 -13.70 -11.81 7.56
N LEU A 242 -12.69 -11.25 6.90
CA LEU A 242 -11.33 -11.77 6.92
C LEU A 242 -10.58 -11.38 8.20
N ASN A 243 -10.99 -10.33 8.92
CA ASN A 243 -10.48 -9.97 10.24
C ASN A 243 -10.72 -11.05 11.32
N ASN A 244 -11.48 -12.12 11.02
CA ASN A 244 -11.51 -13.33 11.86
C ASN A 244 -10.16 -14.08 11.87
N PHE A 245 -9.30 -13.83 10.89
CA PHE A 245 -7.94 -14.33 10.87
C PHE A 245 -7.02 -13.26 11.50
N GLU A 246 -6.38 -13.58 12.62
CA GLU A 246 -5.57 -12.63 13.39
C GLU A 246 -4.45 -11.96 12.57
N TRP A 247 -3.92 -12.68 11.58
CA TRP A 247 -2.87 -12.16 10.70
C TRP A 247 -3.39 -11.24 9.59
N PHE A 248 -4.71 -11.23 9.33
CA PHE A 248 -5.30 -10.39 8.29
C PHE A 248 -5.66 -9.03 8.87
N SER A 249 -5.14 -7.98 8.24
CA SER A 249 -5.48 -6.59 8.54
C SER A 249 -5.63 -5.81 7.26
N MET A 250 -6.80 -5.21 7.05
CA MET A 250 -7.06 -4.36 5.90
C MET A 250 -7.79 -3.08 6.31
N GLU A 251 -7.32 -1.94 5.80
CA GLU A 251 -7.95 -0.63 6.01
C GLU A 251 -8.18 0.06 4.67
N HIS A 252 -9.37 0.62 4.49
CA HIS A 252 -9.68 1.52 3.39
C HIS A 252 -9.80 2.94 3.93
N ALA A 253 -9.09 3.88 3.31
CA ALA A 253 -9.23 5.30 3.59
C ALA A 253 -9.65 6.03 2.32
N CYS A 254 -10.89 6.53 2.33
CA CYS A 254 -11.47 7.26 1.22
C CYS A 254 -11.88 8.70 1.56
N THR A 255 -12.03 8.99 2.85
CA THR A 255 -12.46 10.28 3.38
C THR A 255 -11.35 10.96 4.16
N ALA A 256 -11.45 12.29 4.32
CA ALA A 256 -10.54 13.09 5.13
C ALA A 256 -10.41 12.54 6.55
N LYS A 257 -11.52 12.09 7.13
CA LYS A 257 -11.55 11.44 8.44
C LYS A 257 -10.76 10.13 8.47
N GLU A 258 -10.84 9.30 7.44
CA GLU A 258 -10.12 8.04 7.39
C GLU A 258 -8.62 8.23 7.13
N TYR A 259 -8.24 9.16 6.25
CA TYR A 259 -6.83 9.50 6.05
C TYR A 259 -6.20 10.01 7.35
N THR A 260 -6.84 10.97 8.01
CA THR A 260 -6.35 11.51 9.29
C THR A 260 -6.32 10.46 10.39
N ARG A 261 -7.31 9.55 10.47
CA ARG A 261 -7.28 8.41 11.41
C ARG A 261 -6.07 7.52 11.16
N PHE A 262 -5.81 7.16 9.90
CA PHE A 262 -4.66 6.33 9.52
C PHE A 262 -3.34 6.98 9.95
N LEU A 263 -3.14 8.27 9.64
CA LEU A 263 -1.94 9.03 10.02
C LEU A 263 -1.81 9.20 11.54
N SER A 264 -2.88 9.52 12.24
CA SER A 264 -2.88 9.60 13.71
C SER A 264 -2.50 8.26 14.35
N GLY A 265 -2.93 7.14 13.77
CA GLY A 265 -2.52 5.81 14.23
C GLY A 265 -1.01 5.58 14.09
N LEU A 266 -0.38 6.09 13.03
CA LEU A 266 1.08 6.04 12.86
C LEU A 266 1.80 6.93 13.89
N LEU A 267 1.26 8.12 14.18
CA LEU A 267 1.81 9.02 15.21
C LEU A 267 1.72 8.40 16.61
N SER A 268 0.54 7.88 16.99
CA SER A 268 0.38 7.19 18.28
C SER A 268 1.34 6.01 18.41
N TRP A 269 1.53 5.23 17.36
CA TRP A 269 2.52 4.15 17.39
C TRP A 269 3.95 4.69 17.59
N LEU A 270 4.37 5.67 16.79
CA LEU A 270 5.73 6.21 16.81
C LEU A 270 6.05 6.94 18.13
N PHE A 271 5.10 7.65 18.73
CA PHE A 271 5.32 8.50 19.91
C PHE A 271 4.91 7.85 21.23
N GLU A 272 3.82 7.06 21.26
CA GLU A 272 3.28 6.43 22.48
C GLU A 272 3.43 4.91 22.55
N GLY A 273 3.61 4.24 21.41
CA GLY A 273 3.81 2.79 21.35
C GLY A 273 2.49 2.05 21.30
N THR A 274 1.39 2.82 21.23
CA THR A 274 0.04 2.33 21.07
C THR A 274 -0.06 1.63 19.71
N PRO A 275 -0.51 0.37 19.66
CA PRO A 275 -0.79 -0.30 18.39
C PRO A 275 -1.75 0.54 17.54
N ARG A 276 -1.53 0.56 16.22
CA ARG A 276 -2.48 1.17 15.30
C ARG A 276 -3.87 0.59 15.52
N THR A 277 -4.84 1.42 15.84
CA THR A 277 -6.26 1.04 15.81
C THR A 277 -6.70 1.06 14.35
N SER A 278 -6.63 -0.11 13.68
CA SER A 278 -7.39 -0.31 12.46
C SER A 278 -8.85 -0.05 12.79
N GLY A 279 -9.54 0.84 12.08
CA GLY A 279 -10.91 1.30 12.39
C GLY A 279 -12.01 0.23 12.44
N ASN A 280 -11.65 -1.05 12.50
CA ASN A 280 -12.52 -2.22 12.56
C ASN A 280 -12.62 -2.83 13.98
N SER A 281 -11.87 -2.33 14.97
CA SER A 281 -12.04 -2.77 16.37
C SER A 281 -13.23 -2.04 17.01
N ARG A 282 -14.32 -2.76 17.22
CA ARG A 282 -15.41 -2.36 18.11
C ARG A 282 -14.94 -2.22 19.55
#